data_AF-A0AAV1Z7G1-F1
#
_entry.id   AF-A0AAV1Z7G1-F1
#
_cell.length_a   1.000
_cell.length_b   1.000
_cell.length_c   1.000
_cell.angle_alpha   90.00
_cell.angle_beta   90.00
_cell.angle_gamma   90.00
#
_symmetry.space_group_name_H-M   'P 1'
#
loop_
_entity.id
_entity.type
_entity.pdbx_description
1 polymer ?
#
loop_
_entity_poly.entity_id
_entity_poly.type
_entity_poly.pdbx_seq_one_letter_code
_entity_poly.pdbx_strand_id
1 'polypeptide(L)'
;MVIFTCIFVFLTVVLSGLCTIFLTFSLLSNEWETVTYKVEGVEELAKLKNHTLQWLPQELGRLEIPADQVDIESKLKTKKTVVVYLVPAFGGVNNLCPNITDAAKFLIKKDGYDFDECISYLSNEKILSRDSWLDRMRNLAMSCAMVCLILLTFSAPLGILGLFKKQISTIMVTGVMYILAGVFGIFNLVFMHFKRVKPDGFYTSTTLDHNLPEEYMKQRIFTVGWPPTAEWAGLILCLLASLFWLLLAKIYRFQILSPT
;
A
#
# COMPACT_ATOMS: atom_id res chain seq x y z
N MET A 1 27.94 -3.38 36.02
CA MET A 1 27.66 -4.09 34.75
C MET A 1 26.17 -4.42 34.55
N VAL A 2 25.44 -4.82 35.60
CA VAL A 2 24.00 -5.16 35.53
C VAL A 2 23.13 -3.99 35.06
N ILE A 3 23.24 -2.81 35.68
CA ILE A 3 22.44 -1.61 35.32
C ILE A 3 22.63 -1.23 33.85
N PHE A 4 23.87 -1.20 33.36
CA PHE A 4 24.19 -0.93 31.96
C PHE A 4 23.50 -1.93 31.00
N THR A 5 23.52 -3.22 31.34
CA THR A 5 22.88 -4.26 30.53
C THR A 5 21.36 -4.10 30.52
N CYS A 6 20.74 -3.78 31.66
CA CYS A 6 19.30 -3.51 31.75
C CYS A 6 18.89 -2.31 30.89
N ILE A 7 19.64 -1.20 30.95
CA ILE A 7 19.39 -0.02 30.11
C ILE A 7 19.51 -0.37 28.62
N PHE A 8 20.55 -1.14 28.26
CA PHE A 8 20.78 -1.54 26.87
C PHE A 8 19.69 -2.47 26.33
N VAL A 9 19.23 -3.44 27.13
CA VAL A 9 18.08 -4.30 26.80
C VAL A 9 16.83 -3.46 26.63
N PHE A 10 16.54 -2.54 27.55
CA PHE A 10 15.38 -1.67 27.47
C PHE A 10 15.38 -0.86 26.17
N LEU A 11 16.50 -0.21 25.84
CA LEU A 11 16.64 0.56 24.61
C LEU A 11 16.47 -0.32 23.36
N THR A 12 17.04 -1.53 23.37
CA THR A 12 16.89 -2.51 22.28
C THR A 12 15.41 -2.85 22.05
N VAL A 13 14.67 -3.13 23.12
CA VAL A 13 13.24 -3.46 23.06
C VAL A 13 12.40 -2.28 22.58
N VAL A 14 12.69 -1.07 23.06
CA VAL A 14 11.99 0.16 22.62
C VAL A 14 12.22 0.42 21.14
N LEU A 15 13.46 0.35 20.66
CA LEU A 15 13.79 0.54 19.23
C LEU A 15 13.09 -0.51 18.36
N SER A 16 13.11 -1.78 18.77
CA SER A 16 12.40 -2.87 18.10
C SER A 16 10.89 -2.65 18.05
N GLY A 17 10.29 -2.21 19.16
CA GLY A 17 8.86 -1.91 19.23
C GLY A 17 8.47 -0.76 18.28
N LEU A 18 9.18 0.36 18.34
CA LEU A 18 8.93 1.52 17.48
C LEU A 18 9.11 1.17 16.00
N CYS A 19 10.21 0.51 15.64
CA CYS A 19 10.44 0.00 14.29
C CYS A 19 9.27 -0.86 13.80
N THR A 20 8.85 -1.83 14.60
CA THR A 20 7.77 -2.75 14.25
C THR A 20 6.46 -2.00 14.03
N ILE A 21 6.15 -1.01 14.88
CA ILE A 21 4.96 -0.18 14.74
C ILE A 21 5.00 0.62 13.44
N PHE A 22 6.09 1.36 13.16
CA PHE A 22 6.20 2.18 11.96
C PHE A 22 6.12 1.34 10.67
N LEU A 23 6.87 0.24 10.60
CA LEU A 23 6.85 -0.64 9.42
C LEU A 23 5.48 -1.31 9.25
N THR A 24 4.89 -1.85 10.32
CA THR A 24 3.59 -2.52 10.22
C THR A 24 2.48 -1.54 9.85
N PHE A 25 2.45 -0.36 10.46
CA PHE A 25 1.45 0.66 10.18
C PHE A 25 1.58 1.22 8.76
N SER A 26 2.80 1.40 8.27
CA SER A 26 3.02 1.78 6.88
C SER A 26 2.57 0.67 5.92
N LEU A 27 3.06 -0.56 6.06
CA LEU A 27 2.78 -1.67 5.13
C LEU A 27 1.30 -2.07 5.08
N LEU A 28 0.56 -1.91 6.17
CA LEU A 28 -0.88 -2.20 6.23
C LEU A 28 -1.77 -1.01 5.86
N SER A 29 -1.21 0.20 5.73
CA SER A 29 -1.98 1.39 5.38
C SER A 29 -2.48 1.32 3.93
N ASN A 30 -3.69 1.87 3.72
CA ASN A 30 -4.28 2.04 2.39
C ASN A 30 -4.03 3.43 1.79
N GLU A 31 -3.19 4.24 2.42
CA GLU A 31 -2.98 5.66 2.05
C GLU A 31 -1.60 5.91 1.42
N TRP A 32 -1.03 4.91 0.75
CA TRP A 32 0.27 5.06 0.08
C TRP A 32 0.23 6.03 -1.09
N GLU A 33 -0.88 5.99 -1.82
CA GLU A 33 -1.18 6.92 -2.89
C GLU A 33 -2.63 7.33 -2.81
N THR A 34 -2.92 8.54 -3.28
CA THR A 34 -4.28 9.01 -3.49
C THR A 34 -4.48 9.26 -4.98
N VAL A 35 -5.56 8.74 -5.51
CA VAL A 35 -5.96 8.82 -6.92
C VAL A 35 -7.06 9.86 -7.02
N THR A 36 -6.78 10.93 -7.74
CA THR A 36 -7.76 12.00 -8.04
C THR A 36 -7.73 12.30 -9.54
N TYR A 37 -8.56 13.23 -9.99
CA TYR A 37 -8.62 13.64 -11.41
C TYR A 37 -8.33 15.13 -11.54
N LYS A 38 -7.65 15.51 -12.62
CA LYS A 38 -7.47 16.91 -12.98
C LYS A 38 -8.80 17.49 -13.44
N VAL A 39 -9.47 18.22 -12.54
CA VAL A 39 -10.82 18.78 -12.77
C VAL A 39 -10.91 19.55 -14.09
N GLU A 40 -9.99 20.49 -14.32
CA GLU A 40 -9.93 21.30 -15.54
C GLU A 40 -9.81 20.45 -16.81
N GLY A 41 -8.91 19.46 -16.80
CA GLY A 41 -8.67 18.59 -17.97
C GLY A 41 -9.86 17.68 -18.27
N VAL A 42 -10.56 17.21 -17.24
CA VAL A 42 -11.80 16.42 -17.39
C VAL A 42 -12.92 17.28 -17.98
N GLU A 43 -13.08 18.52 -17.51
CA GLU A 43 -14.09 19.46 -18.00
C GLU A 43 -13.87 19.86 -19.45
N GLU A 44 -12.62 20.16 -19.83
CA GLU A 44 -12.25 20.44 -21.21
C GLU A 44 -12.54 19.26 -22.13
N LEU A 45 -12.19 18.05 -21.70
CA LEU A 45 -12.43 16.84 -22.46
C LEU A 45 -13.92 16.53 -22.61
N ALA A 46 -14.71 16.73 -21.56
CA ALA A 46 -16.17 16.59 -21.61
C ALA A 46 -16.80 17.57 -22.58
N LYS A 47 -16.36 18.84 -22.61
CA LYS A 47 -16.81 19.83 -23.59
C LYS A 47 -16.42 19.45 -25.02
N LEU A 48 -15.18 19.00 -25.23
CA LEU A 48 -14.67 18.62 -26.55
C LEU A 48 -15.46 17.45 -27.16
N LYS A 49 -15.86 16.47 -26.35
CA LYS A 49 -16.57 15.26 -26.78
C LYS A 49 -18.09 15.35 -26.67
N ASN A 50 -18.63 16.49 -26.22
CA ASN A 50 -20.05 16.69 -25.91
C ASN A 50 -20.61 15.68 -24.89
N HIS A 51 -19.83 15.37 -23.85
CA HIS A 51 -20.26 14.54 -22.72
C HIS A 51 -20.87 15.40 -21.61
N THR A 52 -21.89 14.87 -20.92
CA THR A 52 -22.47 15.55 -19.75
C THR A 52 -21.67 15.17 -18.51
N LEU A 53 -21.05 16.15 -17.86
CA LEU A 53 -20.28 15.95 -16.63
C LEU A 53 -21.01 16.57 -15.44
N GLN A 54 -21.12 15.81 -14.35
CA GLN A 54 -21.62 16.28 -13.06
C GLN A 54 -20.63 15.91 -11.96
N TRP A 55 -20.14 16.91 -11.23
CA TRP A 55 -19.33 16.68 -10.04
C TRP A 55 -20.22 16.44 -8.82
N LEU A 56 -19.93 15.36 -8.11
CA LEU A 56 -20.53 14.96 -6.84
C LEU A 56 -19.53 15.26 -5.70
N PRO A 57 -19.98 15.18 -4.42
CA PRO A 57 -19.08 15.38 -3.28
C PRO A 57 -17.84 14.50 -3.35
N GLN A 58 -16.74 14.98 -2.76
CA GLN A 58 -15.41 14.33 -2.78
C GLN A 58 -14.80 14.20 -4.19
N GLU A 59 -15.08 15.12 -5.11
CA GLU A 59 -14.50 15.13 -6.47
C GLU A 59 -14.85 13.88 -7.30
N LEU A 60 -15.98 13.24 -6.97
CA LEU A 60 -16.52 12.14 -7.76
C LEU A 60 -17.14 12.72 -9.05
N GLY A 61 -16.60 12.35 -10.21
CA GLY A 61 -17.17 12.76 -11.49
C GLY A 61 -18.18 11.74 -12.00
N ARG A 62 -19.39 12.18 -12.35
CA ARG A 62 -20.38 11.38 -13.09
C ARG A 62 -20.42 11.86 -14.53
N LEU A 63 -20.10 10.98 -15.47
CA LEU A 63 -20.08 11.24 -16.91
C LEU A 63 -21.22 10.50 -17.60
N GLU A 64 -21.97 11.19 -18.44
CA GLU A 64 -22.90 10.56 -19.38
C GLU A 64 -22.31 10.64 -20.79
N ILE A 65 -22.04 9.47 -21.35
CA ILE A 65 -21.36 9.30 -22.63
C ILE A 65 -22.34 8.70 -23.64
N PRO A 66 -22.39 9.17 -24.89
CA PRO A 66 -23.14 8.53 -25.96
C PRO A 66 -22.69 7.08 -26.20
N ALA A 67 -23.64 6.14 -26.29
CA ALA A 67 -23.33 4.69 -26.31
C ALA A 67 -22.52 4.23 -27.55
N ASP A 68 -22.52 5.03 -28.60
CA ASP A 68 -21.74 4.88 -29.83
C ASP A 68 -20.23 5.10 -29.64
N GLN A 69 -19.81 5.69 -28.52
CA GLN A 69 -18.41 6.04 -28.23
C GLN A 69 -17.74 5.14 -27.18
N VAL A 70 -18.46 4.13 -26.66
CA VAL A 70 -17.95 3.21 -25.64
C VAL A 70 -17.98 1.78 -26.18
N ASP A 71 -16.88 1.06 -25.99
CA ASP A 71 -16.72 -0.34 -26.38
C ASP A 71 -17.44 -1.24 -25.36
N ILE A 72 -18.77 -1.34 -25.46
CA ILE A 72 -19.58 -2.07 -24.47
C ILE A 72 -19.96 -3.47 -24.97
N GLU A 73 -19.77 -4.47 -24.09
CA GLU A 73 -20.36 -5.80 -24.24
C GLU A 73 -21.88 -5.70 -24.51
N SER A 74 -22.35 -6.59 -25.37
CA SER A 74 -23.63 -6.58 -26.10
C SER A 74 -24.94 -6.28 -25.33
N LYS A 75 -24.93 -6.23 -24.00
CA LYS A 75 -26.13 -6.01 -23.16
C LYS A 75 -26.58 -4.55 -22.99
N LEU A 76 -25.72 -3.55 -23.23
CA LEU A 76 -26.05 -2.12 -23.05
C LEU A 76 -26.42 -1.37 -24.34
N LYS A 77 -26.33 -2.00 -25.51
CA LYS A 77 -26.61 -1.38 -26.82
C LYS A 77 -28.04 -0.85 -27.01
N THR A 78 -28.95 -1.11 -26.08
CA THR A 78 -30.32 -0.56 -26.08
C THR A 78 -30.44 0.82 -25.45
N LYS A 79 -29.47 1.27 -24.64
CA LYS A 79 -29.47 2.62 -24.06
C LYS A 79 -28.73 3.60 -24.97
N LYS A 80 -29.31 4.79 -25.20
CA LYS A 80 -28.69 5.87 -25.99
C LYS A 80 -27.47 6.48 -25.29
N THR A 81 -27.45 6.47 -23.96
CA THR A 81 -26.38 7.03 -23.13
C THR A 81 -25.96 6.03 -22.07
N VAL A 82 -24.66 6.07 -21.75
CA VAL A 82 -23.99 5.19 -20.80
C VAL A 82 -23.37 6.07 -19.74
N VAL A 83 -23.66 5.73 -18.48
CA VAL A 83 -23.10 6.47 -17.34
C VAL A 83 -21.79 5.82 -16.94
N VAL A 84 -20.77 6.62 -16.70
CA VAL A 84 -19.45 6.20 -16.23
C VAL A 84 -19.04 7.11 -15.07
N TYR A 85 -18.30 6.56 -14.11
CA TYR A 85 -17.87 7.27 -12.91
C TYR A 85 -16.35 7.45 -12.86
N LEU A 86 -15.92 8.68 -12.60
CA LEU A 86 -14.54 9.05 -12.25
C LEU A 86 -14.40 8.99 -10.73
N VAL A 87 -14.03 7.81 -10.23
CA VAL A 87 -13.99 7.52 -8.79
C VAL A 87 -12.60 7.87 -8.21
N PRO A 88 -12.49 8.81 -7.26
CA PRO A 88 -11.27 9.01 -6.50
C PRO A 88 -11.05 7.85 -5.53
N ALA A 89 -9.79 7.53 -5.20
CA ALA A 89 -9.46 6.36 -4.40
C ALA A 89 -8.18 6.52 -3.58
N PHE A 90 -8.05 5.74 -2.51
CA PHE A 90 -6.84 5.57 -1.71
C PHE A 90 -6.23 4.20 -2.00
N GLY A 91 -4.97 4.18 -2.44
CA GLY A 91 -4.23 2.96 -2.75
C GLY A 91 -3.21 2.64 -1.67
N GLY A 92 -3.25 1.41 -1.16
CA GLY A 92 -2.21 0.81 -0.33
C GLY A 92 -1.33 -0.16 -1.10
N VAL A 93 -0.55 -0.95 -0.35
CA VAL A 93 0.21 -2.08 -0.91
C VAL A 93 -0.75 -3.20 -1.34
N ASN A 94 -1.78 -3.49 -0.53
CA ASN A 94 -2.64 -4.66 -0.72
C ASN A 94 -4.05 -4.36 -1.22
N ASN A 95 -4.53 -3.13 -1.04
CA ASN A 95 -5.91 -2.77 -1.35
C ASN A 95 -5.99 -1.42 -2.06
N LEU A 96 -7.05 -1.24 -2.85
CA LEU A 96 -7.48 0.04 -3.42
C LEU A 96 -8.89 0.34 -2.92
N CYS A 97 -9.05 1.42 -2.18
CA CYS A 97 -10.30 1.81 -1.55
C CYS A 97 -10.91 3.02 -2.25
N PRO A 98 -12.13 2.94 -2.80
CA PRO A 98 -12.78 4.11 -3.38
C PRO A 98 -13.17 5.12 -2.29
N ASN A 99 -12.95 6.40 -2.56
CA ASN A 99 -13.31 7.51 -1.69
C ASN A 99 -14.68 8.06 -2.10
N ILE A 100 -15.75 7.43 -1.60
CA ILE A 100 -17.12 7.75 -1.98
C ILE A 100 -17.99 7.90 -0.73
N THR A 101 -18.81 8.96 -0.69
CA THR A 101 -19.83 9.16 0.34
C THR A 101 -21.00 8.18 0.22
N ASP A 102 -21.66 7.86 1.33
CA ASP A 102 -22.81 6.95 1.34
C ASP A 102 -24.00 7.42 0.47
N ALA A 103 -24.18 8.73 0.35
CA ALA A 103 -25.17 9.31 -0.56
C ALA A 103 -24.86 9.03 -2.03
N ALA A 104 -23.58 9.13 -2.43
CA ALA A 104 -23.14 8.86 -3.79
C ALA A 104 -23.19 7.35 -4.12
N LYS A 105 -22.91 6.48 -3.15
CA LYS A 105 -23.04 5.01 -3.31
C LYS A 105 -24.44 4.60 -3.75
N PHE A 106 -25.49 5.20 -3.17
CA PHE A 106 -26.87 4.91 -3.57
C PHE A 106 -27.14 5.26 -5.04
N LEU A 107 -26.61 6.39 -5.52
CA LEU A 107 -26.75 6.82 -6.92
C LEU A 107 -26.00 5.88 -7.89
N ILE A 108 -24.77 5.53 -7.54
CA ILE A 108 -23.92 4.61 -8.31
C ILE A 108 -24.61 3.24 -8.45
N LYS A 109 -25.18 2.72 -7.35
CA LYS A 109 -25.91 1.46 -7.33
C LYS A 109 -27.16 1.48 -8.20
N LYS A 110 -27.87 2.61 -8.22
CA LYS A 110 -29.01 2.82 -9.12
C LYS A 110 -28.61 2.81 -10.59
N ASP A 111 -27.42 3.33 -10.91
CA ASP A 111 -26.86 3.32 -12.27
C ASP A 111 -26.23 1.97 -12.66
N GLY A 112 -26.26 0.97 -11.77
CA GLY A 112 -25.83 -0.41 -12.03
C GLY A 112 -24.37 -0.70 -11.73
N TYR A 113 -23.67 0.22 -11.05
CA TYR A 113 -22.30 0.02 -10.58
C TYR A 113 -22.29 -0.34 -9.09
N ASP A 114 -21.33 -1.15 -8.66
CA ASP A 114 -21.15 -1.51 -7.24
C ASP A 114 -19.69 -1.25 -6.82
N PHE A 115 -19.48 -0.20 -6.03
CA PHE A 115 -18.17 0.24 -5.55
C PHE A 115 -18.08 0.23 -4.01
N ASP A 116 -18.88 -0.59 -3.33
CA ASP A 116 -19.00 -0.53 -1.85
C ASP A 116 -17.79 -1.05 -1.06
N GLU A 117 -16.86 -1.77 -1.70
CA GLU A 117 -15.75 -2.45 -1.01
C GLU A 117 -14.36 -1.98 -1.49
N CYS A 118 -13.41 -1.93 -0.54
CA CYS A 118 -12.00 -1.88 -0.90
C CYS A 118 -11.64 -3.11 -1.74
N ILE A 119 -11.06 -2.85 -2.91
CA ILE A 119 -10.63 -3.89 -3.84
C ILE A 119 -9.32 -4.45 -3.31
N SER A 120 -9.36 -5.68 -2.82
CA SER A 120 -8.15 -6.40 -2.46
C SER A 120 -7.47 -6.93 -3.70
N TYR A 121 -6.18 -6.64 -3.84
CA TYR A 121 -5.37 -7.14 -4.93
C TYR A 121 -5.09 -8.65 -4.83
N LEU A 122 -5.40 -9.28 -3.69
CA LEU A 122 -5.37 -10.73 -3.54
C LEU A 122 -6.60 -11.41 -4.15
N SER A 123 -7.72 -10.69 -4.26
CA SER A 123 -8.95 -11.21 -4.85
C SER A 123 -8.95 -10.92 -6.35
N ASN A 124 -8.88 -11.98 -7.16
CA ASN A 124 -8.82 -11.87 -8.62
C ASN A 124 -10.14 -11.40 -9.27
N GLU A 125 -11.25 -11.36 -8.52
CA GLU A 125 -12.58 -11.10 -9.08
C GLU A 125 -12.76 -9.67 -9.60
N LYS A 126 -12.06 -8.69 -9.02
CA LYS A 126 -12.23 -7.25 -9.31
C LYS A 126 -11.04 -6.64 -10.09
N ILE A 127 -10.15 -7.46 -10.60
CA ILE A 127 -8.96 -7.04 -11.35
C ILE A 127 -9.27 -7.14 -12.85
N LEU A 128 -9.37 -5.99 -13.53
CA LEU A 128 -9.37 -5.93 -14.98
C LEU A 128 -7.89 -5.98 -15.43
N SER A 129 -7.35 -7.19 -15.59
CA SER A 129 -5.94 -7.42 -15.90
C SER A 129 -5.58 -6.97 -17.32
N ARG A 130 -5.33 -5.67 -17.47
CA ARG A 130 -4.97 -5.05 -18.76
C ARG A 130 -3.49 -4.69 -18.86
N ASP A 131 -2.77 -4.50 -17.74
CA ASP A 131 -1.32 -4.21 -17.75
C ASP A 131 -0.49 -5.23 -16.94
N SER A 132 0.22 -6.10 -17.68
CA SER A 132 1.13 -7.09 -17.10
C SER A 132 2.26 -6.50 -16.25
N TRP A 133 2.64 -5.24 -16.47
CA TRP A 133 3.67 -4.57 -15.67
C TRP A 133 3.18 -4.22 -14.27
N LEU A 134 2.01 -3.58 -14.19
CA LEU A 134 1.43 -3.15 -12.92
C LEU A 134 1.15 -4.35 -12.02
N ASP A 135 0.61 -5.43 -12.58
CA ASP A 135 0.38 -6.68 -11.86
C ASP A 135 1.67 -7.29 -11.30
N ARG A 136 2.77 -7.28 -12.09
CA ARG A 136 4.09 -7.76 -11.64
C ARG A 136 4.63 -6.93 -10.49
N MET A 137 4.63 -5.60 -10.62
CA MET A 137 5.16 -4.70 -9.59
C MET A 137 4.37 -4.80 -8.29
N ARG A 138 3.04 -4.88 -8.40
CA ARG A 138 2.14 -5.05 -7.25
C ARG A 138 2.38 -6.37 -6.52
N ASN A 139 2.51 -7.47 -7.26
CA ASN A 139 2.79 -8.78 -6.67
C ASN A 139 4.17 -8.80 -5.96
N LEU A 140 5.18 -8.15 -6.55
CA LEU A 140 6.50 -7.99 -5.93
C LEU A 140 6.43 -7.15 -4.65
N ALA A 141 5.73 -6.01 -4.66
CA ALA A 141 5.55 -5.17 -3.47
C ALA A 141 4.80 -5.93 -2.35
N MET A 142 3.66 -6.54 -2.67
CA MET A 142 2.85 -7.33 -1.74
C MET A 142 3.63 -8.47 -1.09
N SER A 143 4.38 -9.24 -1.87
CA SER A 143 5.19 -10.34 -1.33
C SER A 143 6.30 -9.84 -0.40
N CYS A 144 6.97 -8.74 -0.75
CA CYS A 144 7.97 -8.10 0.13
C CYS A 144 7.34 -7.62 1.44
N ALA A 145 6.19 -6.96 1.38
CA ALA A 145 5.45 -6.51 2.55
C ALA A 145 5.03 -7.68 3.45
N MET A 146 4.49 -8.75 2.87
CA MET A 146 4.08 -9.95 3.60
C MET A 146 5.26 -10.62 4.31
N VAL A 147 6.39 -10.80 3.62
CA VAL A 147 7.60 -11.37 4.24
C VAL A 147 8.12 -10.46 5.35
N CYS A 148 8.12 -9.13 5.16
CA CYS A 148 8.52 -8.18 6.20
C CYS A 148 7.63 -8.30 7.44
N LEU A 149 6.31 -8.36 7.28
CA LEU A 149 5.36 -8.54 8.38
C LEU A 149 5.55 -9.87 9.11
N ILE A 150 5.81 -10.96 8.38
CA ILE A 150 6.12 -12.27 8.95
C ILE A 150 7.40 -12.18 9.79
N LEU A 151 8.48 -11.63 9.24
CA LEU A 151 9.75 -11.48 9.96
C LEU A 151 9.59 -10.66 11.24
N LEU A 152 8.89 -9.53 11.18
CA LEU A 152 8.61 -8.71 12.35
C LEU A 152 7.79 -9.47 13.40
N THR A 153 6.72 -10.15 12.96
CA THR A 153 5.84 -10.93 13.86
C THR A 153 6.59 -12.05 14.58
N PHE A 154 7.43 -12.81 13.87
CA PHE A 154 8.21 -13.91 14.47
C PHE A 154 9.42 -13.40 15.26
N SER A 155 9.96 -12.23 14.96
CA SER A 155 11.10 -11.65 15.70
C SER A 155 10.75 -11.33 17.15
N ALA A 156 9.49 -10.95 17.44
CA ALA A 156 9.03 -10.58 18.77
C ALA A 156 9.08 -11.75 19.78
N PRO A 157 8.41 -12.90 19.55
CA PRO A 157 8.47 -14.02 20.49
C PRO A 157 9.89 -14.60 20.60
N LEU A 158 10.65 -14.65 19.50
CA LEU A 158 12.04 -15.10 19.54
C LEU A 158 12.93 -14.17 20.38
N GLY A 159 12.78 -12.85 20.21
CA GLY A 159 13.50 -11.87 21.00
C GLY A 159 13.18 -11.99 22.49
N ILE A 160 11.89 -12.12 22.83
CA ILE A 160 11.43 -12.29 24.21
C ILE A 160 12.03 -13.56 24.84
N LEU A 161 11.94 -14.70 24.15
CA LEU A 161 12.51 -15.96 24.64
C LEU A 161 14.04 -15.89 24.77
N GLY A 162 14.71 -15.24 23.83
CA GLY A 162 16.15 -15.00 23.86
C GLY A 162 16.57 -14.20 25.09
N LEU A 163 15.83 -13.15 25.45
CA LEU A 163 16.07 -12.34 26.64
C LEU A 163 15.81 -13.13 27.94
N PHE A 164 14.69 -13.87 28.02
CA PHE A 164 14.33 -14.64 29.22
C PHE A 164 15.30 -15.79 29.51
N LYS A 165 15.65 -16.56 28.50
CA LYS A 165 16.58 -17.70 28.63
C LYS A 165 18.04 -17.29 28.52
N LYS A 166 18.33 -16.00 28.30
CA LYS A 166 19.66 -15.47 28.01
C LYS A 166 20.38 -16.24 26.89
N GLN A 167 19.63 -16.75 25.92
CA GLN A 167 20.14 -17.61 24.86
C GLN A 167 20.70 -16.75 23.71
N ILE A 168 22.03 -16.69 23.61
CA ILE A 168 22.75 -15.83 22.65
C ILE A 168 22.34 -16.11 21.20
N SER A 169 22.17 -17.38 20.82
CA SER A 169 21.79 -17.76 19.46
C SER A 169 20.45 -17.14 19.04
N THR A 170 19.47 -17.14 19.94
CA THR A 170 18.14 -16.57 19.67
C THR A 170 18.19 -15.05 19.54
N ILE A 171 18.94 -14.37 20.43
CA ILE A 171 19.18 -12.92 20.38
C ILE A 171 19.83 -12.52 19.05
N MET A 172 20.82 -13.30 18.59
CA MET A 172 21.49 -13.06 17.31
C MET A 172 20.55 -13.26 16.11
N VAL A 173 19.76 -14.33 16.11
CA VAL A 173 18.76 -14.60 15.05
C VAL A 173 17.75 -13.46 14.97
N THR A 174 17.24 -12.97 16.11
CA THR A 174 16.35 -11.79 16.13
C THR A 174 17.00 -10.58 15.46
N GLY A 175 18.28 -10.29 15.75
CA GLY A 175 19.01 -9.21 15.08
C GLY A 175 19.09 -9.38 13.56
N VAL A 176 19.35 -10.60 13.07
CA VAL A 176 19.38 -10.92 11.64
C VAL A 176 17.99 -10.80 11.00
N MET A 177 16.93 -11.21 11.69
CA MET A 177 15.55 -11.07 11.20
C MET A 177 15.16 -9.60 10.98
N TYR A 178 15.61 -8.68 11.83
CA TYR A 178 15.44 -7.25 11.60
C TYR A 178 16.20 -6.77 10.35
N ILE A 179 17.42 -7.24 10.10
CA ILE A 179 18.14 -6.90 8.84
C ILE A 179 17.33 -7.36 7.63
N LEU A 180 16.88 -8.61 7.64
CA LEU A 180 16.09 -9.18 6.55
C LEU A 180 14.78 -8.40 6.36
N ALA A 181 14.08 -8.05 7.44
CA ALA A 181 12.88 -7.22 7.38
C ALA A 181 13.19 -5.84 6.75
N GLY A 182 14.30 -5.21 7.13
CA GLY A 182 14.76 -3.96 6.53
C GLY A 182 15.03 -4.07 5.03
N VAL A 183 15.67 -5.16 4.57
CA VAL A 183 15.92 -5.39 3.14
C VAL A 183 14.60 -5.54 2.36
N PHE A 184 13.65 -6.33 2.87
CA PHE A 184 12.35 -6.47 2.23
C PHE A 184 11.52 -5.17 2.27
N GLY A 185 11.61 -4.38 3.33
CA GLY A 185 10.98 -3.06 3.38
C GLY A 185 11.57 -2.09 2.35
N ILE A 186 12.89 -2.09 2.14
CA ILE A 186 13.52 -1.29 1.07
C ILE A 186 12.99 -1.73 -0.31
N PHE A 187 12.91 -3.04 -0.57
CA PHE A 187 12.35 -3.53 -1.82
C PHE A 187 10.89 -3.15 -2.01
N ASN A 188 10.07 -3.24 -0.96
CA ASN A 188 8.68 -2.78 -1.00
C ASN A 188 8.59 -1.30 -1.40
N LEU A 189 9.39 -0.42 -0.77
CA LEU A 189 9.44 1.00 -1.08
C LEU A 189 9.82 1.26 -2.54
N VAL A 190 10.83 0.53 -3.03
CA VAL A 190 11.30 0.61 -4.42
C VAL A 190 10.23 0.18 -5.41
N PHE A 191 9.55 -0.94 -5.18
CA PHE A 191 8.49 -1.41 -6.07
C PHE A 191 7.26 -0.48 -6.03
N MET A 192 6.90 0.03 -4.86
CA MET A 192 5.81 1.00 -4.71
C MET A 192 6.12 2.33 -5.40
N HIS A 193 7.39 2.75 -5.47
CA HIS A 193 7.82 3.90 -6.24
C HIS A 193 7.76 3.63 -7.75
N PHE A 194 8.36 2.52 -8.21
CA PHE A 194 8.46 2.22 -9.65
C PHE A 194 7.14 1.80 -10.31
N LYS A 195 6.12 1.39 -9.54
CA LYS A 195 4.81 1.00 -10.10
C LYS A 195 4.18 2.09 -10.97
N ARG A 196 4.47 3.38 -10.70
CA ARG A 196 3.90 4.55 -11.42
C ARG A 196 4.87 5.24 -12.38
N VAL A 197 6.11 4.77 -12.53
CA VAL A 197 7.12 5.42 -13.39
C VAL A 197 6.90 5.12 -14.88
N LYS A 198 6.12 4.08 -15.21
CA LYS A 198 5.80 3.71 -16.59
C LYS A 198 4.80 4.71 -17.21
N PRO A 199 4.89 5.04 -18.52
CA PRO A 199 3.95 5.95 -19.20
C PRO A 199 2.48 5.50 -19.13
N ASP A 200 2.22 4.20 -18.99
CA ASP A 200 0.87 3.64 -18.79
C ASP A 200 0.44 3.63 -17.30
N GLY A 201 1.16 4.36 -16.43
CA GLY A 201 0.94 4.38 -14.98
C GLY A 201 -0.42 4.94 -14.54
N PHE A 202 -1.24 5.41 -15.49
CA PHE A 202 -2.58 5.95 -15.26
C PHE A 202 -3.66 4.87 -15.06
N TYR A 203 -3.39 3.62 -15.43
CA TYR A 203 -4.32 2.52 -15.15
C TYR A 203 -4.31 2.14 -13.65
N THR A 204 -5.49 1.79 -13.13
CA THR A 204 -5.59 1.09 -11.84
C THR A 204 -5.69 -0.42 -12.03
N SER A 205 -6.07 -0.88 -13.22
CA SER A 205 -6.33 -2.29 -13.56
C SER A 205 -7.37 -2.95 -12.65
N THR A 206 -8.39 -2.17 -12.26
CA THR A 206 -9.49 -2.61 -11.40
C THR A 206 -10.84 -2.31 -12.04
N THR A 207 -11.93 -2.68 -11.38
CA THR A 207 -13.29 -2.29 -11.77
C THR A 207 -13.51 -0.78 -11.85
N LEU A 208 -12.67 0.06 -11.23
CA LEU A 208 -12.70 1.52 -11.39
C LEU A 208 -12.35 1.96 -12.82
N ASP A 209 -11.68 1.10 -13.60
CA ASP A 209 -11.33 1.38 -15.00
C ASP A 209 -12.42 0.88 -15.98
N HIS A 210 -13.44 0.20 -15.48
CA HIS A 210 -14.46 -0.44 -16.30
C HIS A 210 -15.29 0.58 -17.08
N ASN A 211 -15.39 0.42 -18.40
CA ASN A 211 -16.08 1.32 -19.34
C ASN A 211 -15.57 2.78 -19.37
N LEU A 212 -14.44 3.08 -18.74
CA LEU A 212 -13.90 4.41 -18.73
C LEU A 212 -13.03 4.65 -19.98
N PRO A 213 -13.23 5.72 -20.77
CA PRO A 213 -12.36 6.01 -21.90
C PRO A 213 -10.95 6.40 -21.44
N GLU A 214 -9.94 5.95 -22.19
CA GLU A 214 -8.52 6.16 -21.86
C GLU A 214 -8.15 7.65 -21.73
N GLU A 215 -8.78 8.52 -22.52
CA GLU A 215 -8.57 9.97 -22.47
C GLU A 215 -8.90 10.57 -21.10
N TYR A 216 -9.93 10.06 -20.41
CA TYR A 216 -10.27 10.44 -19.04
C TYR A 216 -9.32 9.82 -18.01
N MET A 217 -8.85 8.60 -18.25
CA MET A 217 -7.86 7.98 -17.36
C MET A 217 -6.53 8.74 -17.37
N LYS A 218 -6.12 9.30 -18.51
CA LYS A 218 -4.93 10.15 -18.61
C LYS A 218 -5.01 11.43 -17.79
N GLN A 219 -6.20 11.85 -17.38
CA GLN A 219 -6.40 12.99 -16.47
C GLN A 219 -6.24 12.60 -14.99
N ARG A 220 -5.92 11.34 -14.66
CA ARG A 220 -5.67 10.92 -13.28
C ARG A 220 -4.38 11.49 -12.74
N ILE A 221 -4.44 11.90 -11.49
CA ILE A 221 -3.31 12.37 -10.70
C ILE A 221 -3.09 11.37 -9.59
N PHE A 222 -1.84 10.92 -9.45
CA PHE A 222 -1.41 10.07 -8.35
C PHE A 222 -0.51 10.89 -7.44
N THR A 223 -0.98 11.14 -6.23
CA THR A 223 -0.18 11.83 -5.21
C THR A 223 0.27 10.84 -4.14
N VAL A 224 1.54 10.95 -3.75
CA VAL A 224 2.14 10.09 -2.72
C VAL A 224 1.59 10.50 -1.35
N GLY A 225 1.15 9.53 -0.56
CA GLY A 225 0.67 9.77 0.79
C GLY A 225 1.78 9.71 1.86
N TRP A 226 1.38 9.61 3.13
CA TRP A 226 2.31 9.56 4.25
C TRP A 226 3.05 8.22 4.48
N PRO A 227 2.54 7.02 4.12
CA PRO A 227 3.16 5.74 4.49
C PRO A 227 4.64 5.58 4.09
N PRO A 228 5.11 6.05 2.91
CA PRO A 228 6.52 5.98 2.56
C PRO A 228 7.43 6.70 3.56
N THR A 229 6.99 7.83 4.13
CA THR A 229 7.77 8.56 5.14
C THR A 229 7.88 7.78 6.45
N ALA A 230 6.79 7.12 6.86
CA ALA A 230 6.77 6.24 8.02
C ALA A 230 7.60 4.96 7.79
N GLU A 231 7.61 4.42 6.57
CA GLU A 231 8.44 3.27 6.23
C GLU A 231 9.93 3.62 6.30
N TRP A 232 10.37 4.75 5.74
CA TRP A 232 11.75 5.22 5.88
C TRP A 232 12.18 5.37 7.34
N ALA A 233 11.33 5.97 8.17
CA ALA A 233 11.59 6.08 9.62
C ALA A 233 11.71 4.68 10.26
N GLY A 234 10.78 3.78 9.93
CA GLY A 234 10.80 2.38 10.36
C GLY A 234 12.06 1.64 9.93
N LEU A 235 12.54 1.82 8.70
CA LEU A 235 13.75 1.21 8.16
C LEU A 235 15.01 1.67 8.89
N ILE A 236 15.13 2.97 9.19
CA ILE A 236 16.24 3.51 9.97
C ILE A 236 16.24 2.89 11.38
N LEU A 237 15.07 2.86 12.03
CA LEU A 237 14.92 2.24 13.35
C LEU A 237 15.19 0.73 13.30
N CYS A 238 14.87 0.06 12.19
CA CYS A 238 15.11 -1.36 11.96
C CYS A 238 16.60 -1.68 11.96
N LEU A 239 17.39 -0.89 11.23
CA LEU A 239 18.85 -1.03 11.18
C LEU A 239 19.48 -0.77 12.55
N LEU A 240 19.01 0.26 13.26
CA LEU A 240 19.46 0.54 14.62
C LEU A 240 19.08 -0.59 15.58
N ALA A 241 17.84 -1.07 15.55
CA ALA A 241 17.40 -2.19 16.37
C ALA A 241 18.24 -3.44 16.11
N SER A 242 18.51 -3.77 14.84
CA SER A 242 19.36 -4.89 14.48
C SER A 242 20.77 -4.77 15.07
N LEU A 243 21.42 -3.61 14.92
CA LEU A 243 22.73 -3.35 15.50
C LEU A 243 22.71 -3.57 17.02
N PHE A 244 21.68 -3.07 17.69
CA PHE A 244 21.50 -3.25 19.13
C PHE A 244 21.31 -4.72 19.52
N TRP A 245 20.52 -5.50 18.80
CA TRP A 245 20.39 -6.95 19.02
C TRP A 245 21.71 -7.69 18.86
N LEU A 246 22.50 -7.37 17.84
CA LEU A 246 23.80 -8.00 17.60
C LEU A 246 24.84 -7.61 18.66
N LEU A 247 24.86 -6.34 19.09
CA LEU A 247 25.69 -5.87 20.20
C LEU A 247 25.27 -6.52 21.51
N LEU A 248 23.97 -6.68 21.75
CA LEU A 248 23.44 -7.35 22.94
C LEU A 248 23.90 -8.82 22.99
N ALA A 249 23.88 -9.53 21.86
CA ALA A 249 24.42 -10.89 21.76
C ALA A 249 25.90 -10.96 22.13
N LYS A 250 26.70 -9.95 21.72
CA LYS A 250 28.12 -9.84 22.11
C LYS A 250 28.26 -9.58 23.62
N ILE A 251 27.49 -8.64 24.19
CA ILE A 251 27.52 -8.34 25.63
C ILE A 251 27.22 -9.59 26.45
N TYR A 252 26.18 -10.35 26.09
CA TYR A 252 25.82 -11.59 26.77
C TYR A 252 26.93 -12.63 26.67
N ARG A 253 27.59 -12.74 25.50
CA ARG A 253 28.76 -13.63 25.33
C ARG A 253 29.90 -13.25 26.26
N PHE A 254 30.21 -11.96 26.39
CA PHE A 254 31.24 -11.50 27.32
C PHE A 254 30.88 -11.81 28.78
N GLN A 255 29.63 -11.60 29.19
CA GLN A 255 29.18 -11.91 30.55
C GLN A 255 29.31 -13.39 30.92
N ILE A 256 29.09 -14.30 29.96
CA ILE A 256 29.30 -15.74 30.17
C ILE A 256 30.79 -16.08 30.31
N LEU A 257 31.67 -15.41 29.55
CA LEU A 257 33.11 -15.70 29.54
C LEU A 257 33.88 -15.05 30.70
N SER A 258 33.40 -13.93 31.25
CA SER A 258 33.99 -13.24 32.39
C SER A 258 32.96 -13.06 33.53
N PRO A 259 32.64 -14.13 34.28
CA PRO A 259 31.74 -14.05 35.42
C PRO A 259 32.46 -13.31 36.56
N THR A 260 32.19 -12.02 36.70
CA THR A 260 32.48 -11.24 37.92
C THR A 260 31.35 -11.36 38.91
#